data_AF-A0A0S2DIW8-F1
#
_entry.id   AF-A0A0S2DIW8-F1
#
_cell.length_a   1.000
_cell.length_b   1.000
_cell.length_c   1.000
_cell.angle_alpha   90.00
_cell.angle_beta   90.00
_cell.angle_gamma   90.00
#
_symmetry.space_group_name_H-M   'P 1'
#
loop_
_entity.id
_entity.type
_entity.pdbx_description
1 polymer ?
#
loop_
_entity_poly.entity_id
_entity_poly.type
_entity_poly.pdbx_seq_one_letter_code
_entity_poly.pdbx_strand_id
1 'polypeptide(L)'
;MAHSLLARFLAELDACADAIDAALHFDDRAAVKPGYDRLMRVAAASRDRWPRPPCACASARTADADACREAVAAAEAVAAVLDGMSAGVSSYQGLAGELARARARLAAALAPPAR
;
A
#
# COMPACT_ATOMS: atom_id res chain seq x y z
N MET A 1 -10.61 -11.30 -8.99
CA MET A 1 -9.44 -10.68 -9.67
C MET A 1 -8.93 -9.42 -8.97
N ALA A 2 -9.78 -8.48 -8.54
CA ALA A 2 -9.33 -7.30 -7.78
C ALA A 2 -8.64 -7.64 -6.45
N HIS A 3 -9.26 -8.55 -5.67
CA HIS A 3 -8.75 -8.99 -4.38
C HIS A 3 -7.34 -9.63 -4.48
N SER A 4 -7.07 -10.41 -5.53
CA SER A 4 -5.76 -11.02 -5.78
C SER A 4 -4.67 -10.01 -6.18
N LEU A 5 -5.04 -8.90 -6.83
CA LEU A 5 -4.09 -7.84 -7.18
C LEU A 5 -3.70 -7.02 -5.96
N LEU A 6 -4.67 -6.68 -5.10
CA LEU A 6 -4.43 -5.94 -3.86
C LEU A 6 -3.64 -6.77 -2.84
N ALA A 7 -3.91 -8.08 -2.74
CA ALA A 7 -3.13 -8.99 -1.90
C ALA A 7 -1.68 -9.13 -2.40
N ARG A 8 -1.46 -9.20 -3.72
CA ARG A 8 -0.11 -9.21 -4.29
C ARG A 8 0.62 -7.87 -4.08
N PHE A 9 -0.10 -6.75 -4.18
CA PHE A 9 0.45 -5.43 -3.86
C PHE A 9 0.89 -5.35 -2.41
N LEU A 10 0.06 -5.82 -1.47
CA LEU A 10 0.41 -5.91 -0.05
C LEU A 10 1.67 -6.77 0.17
N ALA A 11 1.75 -7.95 -0.45
CA ALA A 11 2.92 -8.83 -0.30
C ALA A 11 4.23 -8.19 -0.80
N GLU A 12 4.19 -7.44 -1.90
CA GLU A 12 5.36 -6.71 -2.40
C GLU A 12 5.73 -5.52 -1.51
N LEU A 13 4.73 -4.81 -0.96
CA LEU A 13 4.96 -3.76 0.04
C LEU A 13 5.65 -4.31 1.28
N ASP A 14 5.17 -5.45 1.77
CA ASP A 14 5.71 -6.14 2.94
C ASP A 14 7.18 -6.50 2.73
N ALA A 15 7.48 -7.17 1.61
CA ALA A 15 8.85 -7.56 1.28
C ALA A 15 9.79 -6.36 1.09
N CYS A 16 9.31 -5.25 0.52
CA CYS A 16 10.13 -4.04 0.37
C CYS A 16 10.34 -3.32 1.70
N ALA A 17 9.33 -3.27 2.56
CA ALA A 17 9.45 -2.68 3.90
C ALA A 17 10.45 -3.47 4.77
N ASP A 18 10.39 -4.80 4.73
CA ASP A 18 11.31 -5.66 5.49
C ASP A 18 12.76 -5.51 4.98
N ALA A 19 12.95 -5.37 3.66
CA ALA A 19 14.27 -5.11 3.08
C ALA A 19 14.84 -3.73 3.48
N ILE A 20 13.98 -2.71 3.52
CA ILE A 20 14.35 -1.36 3.96
C ILE A 20 14.69 -1.34 5.45
N ASP A 21 13.89 -2.01 6.28
CA ASP A 21 14.13 -2.10 7.72
C ASP A 21 15.44 -2.85 8.02
N ALA A 22 15.69 -3.96 7.32
CA ALA A 22 16.97 -4.67 7.40
C ALA A 22 18.15 -3.78 6.99
N ALA A 23 18.02 -3.04 5.87
CA ALA A 23 19.05 -2.11 5.42
C ALA A 23 19.35 -1.02 6.46
N LEU A 24 18.32 -0.47 7.12
CA LEU A 24 18.50 0.50 8.20
C LEU A 24 19.10 -0.12 9.46
N HIS A 25 18.69 -1.33 9.82
CA HIS A 25 19.20 -2.05 10.97
C HIS A 25 20.71 -2.32 10.88
N PHE A 26 21.19 -2.64 9.68
CA PHE A 26 22.62 -2.84 9.40
C PHE A 26 23.37 -1.57 8.95
N ASP A 27 22.72 -0.39 9.01
CA ASP A 27 23.22 0.90 8.51
C ASP A 27 23.71 0.86 7.05
N ASP A 28 23.18 -0.07 6.25
CA ASP A 28 23.39 -0.19 4.82
C ASP A 28 22.47 0.78 4.07
N ARG A 29 22.81 2.07 4.16
CA ARG A 29 22.06 3.15 3.50
C ARG A 29 22.03 3.01 1.97
N ALA A 30 22.99 2.28 1.38
CA ALA A 30 23.03 2.06 -0.06
C ALA A 30 21.92 1.11 -0.53
N ALA A 31 21.49 0.17 0.32
CA ALA A 31 20.40 -0.77 0.03
C ALA A 31 18.97 -0.17 0.19
N VAL A 32 18.84 0.94 0.93
CA VAL A 32 17.54 1.61 1.17
C VAL A 32 16.93 2.13 -0.15
N LYS A 33 17.74 2.80 -0.98
CA LYS A 33 17.27 3.39 -2.24
C LYS A 33 16.76 2.35 -3.25
N PRO A 34 17.47 1.24 -3.53
CA PRO A 34 16.95 0.15 -4.36
C PRO A 34 15.63 -0.45 -3.87
N GLY A 35 15.48 -0.64 -2.55
CA GLY A 35 14.22 -1.10 -1.93
C GLY A 35 13.08 -0.11 -2.19
N TYR A 36 13.35 1.18 -2.00
CA TYR A 36 12.41 2.25 -2.27
C TYR A 36 12.03 2.38 -3.76
N ASP A 37 13.00 2.35 -4.66
CA ASP A 37 12.77 2.45 -6.12
C ASP A 37 11.95 1.27 -6.65
N ARG A 38 12.11 0.08 -6.04
CA ARG A 38 11.25 -1.07 -6.33
C ARG A 38 9.82 -0.81 -5.86
N LEU A 39 9.66 -0.28 -4.67
CA LEU A 39 8.36 0.00 -4.05
C LEU A 39 7.56 1.03 -4.89
N MET A 40 8.20 2.11 -5.34
CA MET A 40 7.62 3.09 -6.26
C MET A 40 7.17 2.46 -7.59
N ARG A 41 8.00 1.60 -8.19
CA ARG A 41 7.64 0.91 -9.45
C ARG A 41 6.43 -0.02 -9.27
N VAL A 42 6.38 -0.75 -8.16
CA VAL A 42 5.26 -1.66 -7.85
C VAL A 42 3.97 -0.87 -7.62
N ALA A 43 4.04 0.24 -6.89
CA ALA A 43 2.88 1.12 -6.66
C ALA A 43 2.36 1.70 -7.99
N ALA A 44 3.24 2.24 -8.83
CA ALA A 44 2.87 2.78 -10.14
C ALA A 44 2.23 1.72 -11.06
N ALA A 45 2.83 0.53 -11.15
CA ALA A 45 2.32 -0.56 -11.99
C ALA A 45 0.97 -1.14 -11.52
N SER A 46 0.67 -1.01 -10.23
CA SER A 46 -0.56 -1.53 -9.62
C SER A 46 -1.71 -0.53 -9.69
N ARG A 47 -1.40 0.78 -9.60
CA ARG A 47 -2.38 1.88 -9.53
C ARG A 47 -3.37 1.89 -10.69
N ASP A 48 -2.90 1.67 -11.92
CA ASP A 48 -3.76 1.66 -13.11
C ASP A 48 -4.70 0.45 -13.16
N ARG A 49 -4.46 -0.57 -12.34
CA ARG A 49 -5.20 -1.84 -12.30
C ARG A 49 -6.15 -1.94 -11.11
N TRP A 50 -6.12 -0.99 -10.19
CA TRP A 50 -7.05 -0.97 -9.08
C TRP A 50 -8.47 -0.74 -9.58
N PRO A 51 -9.47 -1.49 -9.09
CA PRO A 51 -10.84 -1.27 -9.48
C PRO A 51 -11.24 0.13 -9.05
N ARG A 52 -11.56 1.00 -10.01
CA ARG A 52 -12.14 2.29 -9.70
C ARG A 52 -13.54 2.06 -9.16
N PRO A 53 -13.91 2.66 -8.01
CA PRO A 53 -15.28 2.58 -7.56
C PRO A 53 -16.18 3.16 -8.66
N PRO A 54 -17.25 2.46 -9.08
CA PRO A 54 -18.21 3.05 -9.98
C PRO A 54 -18.78 4.31 -9.33
N CYS A 55 -18.85 5.40 -10.10
CA CYS A 55 -19.50 6.64 -9.66
C CYS A 55 -20.86 6.34 -9.05
N ALA A 56 -21.17 7.03 -7.95
CA ALA A 56 -22.32 6.82 -7.09
C ALA A 56 -23.65 6.70 -7.87
N CYS A 57 -24.03 5.48 -8.21
CA CYS A 57 -25.40 5.12 -8.51
C CYS A 57 -25.77 3.97 -7.58
N ALA A 58 -26.70 4.28 -6.68
CA ALA A 58 -27.14 3.45 -5.59
C ALA A 58 -27.84 2.18 -6.10
N SER A 59 -27.34 1.00 -5.75
CA SER A 59 -28.12 -0.20 -5.37
C SER A 59 -27.18 -1.40 -5.22
N ALA A 60 -27.35 -2.14 -4.10
CA ALA A 60 -26.53 -3.27 -3.65
C ALA A 60 -25.09 -2.94 -3.20
N ARG A 61 -24.95 -2.25 -2.06
CA ARG A 61 -23.73 -2.30 -1.25
C ARG A 61 -23.63 -3.71 -0.64
N THR A 62 -22.85 -4.58 -1.26
CA THR A 62 -22.45 -5.85 -0.65
C THR A 62 -21.23 -5.64 0.23
N ALA A 63 -21.08 -6.41 1.31
CA ALA A 63 -19.90 -6.34 2.18
C ALA A 63 -18.58 -6.50 1.40
N ASP A 64 -18.61 -7.29 0.32
CA ASP A 64 -17.47 -7.47 -0.60
C ASP A 64 -17.11 -6.20 -1.39
N ALA A 65 -18.12 -5.42 -1.81
CA ALA A 65 -17.90 -4.15 -2.49
C ALA A 65 -17.38 -3.05 -1.55
N ASP A 66 -17.80 -3.06 -0.29
CA ASP A 66 -17.26 -2.17 0.76
C ASP A 66 -15.81 -2.51 1.10
N ALA A 67 -15.49 -3.79 1.32
CA ALA A 67 -14.12 -4.25 1.58
C ALA A 67 -13.17 -3.93 0.40
N CYS A 68 -13.64 -4.10 -0.84
CA CYS A 68 -12.86 -3.74 -2.02
C CYS A 68 -12.58 -2.24 -2.11
N ARG A 69 -13.57 -1.38 -1.82
CA ARG A 69 -13.38 0.08 -1.76
C ARG A 69 -12.39 0.49 -0.68
N GLU A 70 -12.48 -0.10 0.51
CA GLU A 70 -11.58 0.18 1.62
C GLU A 70 -10.15 -0.25 1.31
N ALA A 71 -9.97 -1.42 0.68
CA ALA A 71 -8.67 -1.91 0.25
C ALA A 71 -8.04 -1.00 -0.84
N VAL A 72 -8.83 -0.49 -1.79
CA VAL A 72 -8.33 0.48 -2.78
C VAL A 72 -7.94 1.80 -2.12
N ALA A 73 -8.76 2.33 -1.21
CA ALA A 73 -8.45 3.57 -0.49
C ALA A 73 -7.17 3.43 0.36
N ALA A 74 -6.97 2.28 1.00
CA ALA A 74 -5.75 1.98 1.74
C ALA A 74 -4.53 1.91 0.82
N ALA A 75 -4.67 1.31 -0.37
CA ALA A 75 -3.60 1.24 -1.37
C ALA A 75 -3.25 2.63 -1.95
N GLU A 76 -4.24 3.49 -2.19
CA GLU A 76 -4.04 4.89 -2.60
C GLU A 76 -3.32 5.70 -1.51
N ALA A 77 -3.66 5.49 -0.23
CA ALA A 77 -2.96 6.11 0.88
C ALA A 77 -1.49 5.68 0.94
N VAL A 78 -1.18 4.41 0.68
CA VAL A 78 0.22 3.94 0.55
C VAL A 78 0.94 4.69 -0.58
N ALA A 79 0.33 4.78 -1.77
CA ALA A 79 0.93 5.48 -2.90
C ALA A 79 1.21 6.97 -2.59
N ALA A 80 0.28 7.65 -1.91
CA ALA A 80 0.45 9.04 -1.51
C ALA A 80 1.62 9.25 -0.53
N VAL A 81 1.81 8.34 0.43
CA VAL A 81 2.95 8.38 1.36
C VAL A 81 4.27 8.21 0.60
N LEU A 82 4.30 7.30 -0.37
CA LEU A 82 5.49 7.05 -1.19
C LEU A 82 5.83 8.25 -2.09
N ASP A 83 4.83 8.89 -2.69
CA ASP A 83 5.00 10.13 -3.45
C ASP A 83 5.54 11.26 -2.55
N GLY A 84 5.02 11.38 -1.32
CA GLY A 84 5.51 12.32 -0.30
C GLY A 84 6.96 12.06 0.11
N MET A 85 7.37 10.80 0.20
CA MET A 85 8.77 10.40 0.41
C MET A 85 9.66 10.81 -0.78
N SER A 86 9.19 10.64 -2.02
CA SER A 86 9.96 11.00 -3.22
C SER A 86 10.19 12.51 -3.30
N ALA A 87 9.21 13.29 -2.87
CA ALA A 87 9.26 14.74 -2.89
C ALA A 87 9.97 15.35 -1.67
N GLY A 88 10.42 14.53 -0.71
CA GLY A 88 11.12 14.99 0.50
C GLY A 88 10.22 15.80 1.45
N VAL A 89 8.90 15.58 1.42
CA VAL A 89 7.89 16.42 2.07
C VAL A 89 7.79 16.18 3.59
N SER A 90 8.38 15.09 4.11
CA SER A 90 8.36 14.76 5.54
C SER A 90 9.59 14.00 6.00
N SER A 91 9.80 13.96 7.32
CA SER A 91 10.88 13.17 7.91
C SER A 91 10.64 11.68 7.66
N TYR A 92 11.72 10.95 7.42
CA TYR A 92 11.69 9.51 7.12
C TYR A 92 10.92 8.71 8.19
N GLN A 93 11.07 9.07 9.48
CA GLN A 93 10.35 8.45 10.59
C GLN A 93 8.83 8.71 10.55
N GLY A 94 8.39 9.92 10.19
CA GLY A 94 6.96 10.23 10.07
C GLY A 94 6.31 9.41 8.95
N LEU A 95 6.99 9.33 7.81
CA LEU A 95 6.52 8.60 6.64
C LEU A 95 6.53 7.08 6.85
N ALA A 96 7.52 6.53 7.57
CA ALA A 96 7.53 5.12 7.96
C ALA A 96 6.31 4.75 8.84
N GLY A 97 5.93 5.65 9.76
CA GLY A 97 4.73 5.47 10.58
C GLY A 97 3.42 5.53 9.78
N GLU A 98 3.33 6.43 8.81
CA GLU A 98 2.17 6.52 7.91
C GLU A 98 2.06 5.30 6.99
N LEU A 99 3.19 4.85 6.44
CA LEU A 99 3.26 3.64 5.62
C LEU A 99 2.81 2.40 6.41
N ALA A 100 3.29 2.24 7.65
CA ALA A 100 2.89 1.15 8.53
C ALA A 100 1.38 1.15 8.82
N ARG A 101 0.78 2.33 9.07
CA ARG A 101 -0.67 2.45 9.28
C ARG A 101 -1.47 2.11 8.02
N ALA A 102 -1.01 2.58 6.85
CA ALA A 102 -1.66 2.32 5.58
C ALA A 102 -1.59 0.83 5.20
N ARG A 103 -0.42 0.19 5.44
CA ARG A 103 -0.22 -1.26 5.30
C ARG A 103 -1.16 -2.06 6.21
N ALA A 104 -1.28 -1.67 7.49
CA ALA A 104 -2.18 -2.32 8.43
C ALA A 104 -3.66 -2.23 8.00
N ARG A 105 -4.09 -1.06 7.50
CA ARG A 105 -5.44 -0.88 6.95
C ARG A 105 -5.69 -1.74 5.72
N LEU A 106 -4.72 -1.85 4.81
CA LEU A 106 -4.83 -2.71 3.63
C LEU A 106 -4.92 -4.19 4.03
N ALA A 107 -4.08 -4.63 4.99
CA ALA A 107 -4.14 -5.98 5.52
C ALA A 107 -5.48 -6.31 6.19
N ALA A 108 -6.03 -5.37 6.97
CA ALA A 108 -7.34 -5.53 7.59
C ALA A 108 -8.48 -5.61 6.56
N ALA A 109 -8.44 -4.78 5.51
CA ALA A 109 -9.44 -4.79 4.45
C ALA A 109 -9.39 -6.06 3.58
N LEU A 110 -8.24 -6.75 3.54
CA LEU A 110 -8.06 -8.02 2.84
C LEU A 110 -8.33 -9.24 3.74
N ALA A 111 -8.37 -9.06 5.06
CA ALA A 111 -8.71 -10.15 5.97
C ALA A 111 -10.18 -10.55 5.81
N PRO A 112 -10.50 -11.85 5.82
CA PRO A 112 -11.89 -12.27 5.80
C PRO A 112 -12.61 -11.73 7.05
N PRO A 113 -13.88 -11.28 6.93
CA PRO A 113 -14.63 -10.82 8.08
C PRO A 113 -14.68 -11.94 9.12
N ALA A 114 -14.27 -11.63 10.35
CA ALA A 114 -14.40 -12.54 11.48
C ALA A 114 -15.87 -12.96 11.58
N ARG A 115 -16.14 -14.25 11.39
CA ARG A 115 -17.47 -14.84 11.46
C ARG A 115 -18.04 -14.74 12.86
#